data_AF-A0A4Y8C4X7-F1
#
_entry.id   AF-A0A4Y8C4X7-F1
#
_cell.length_a   1.000
_cell.length_b   1.000
_cell.length_c   1.000
_cell.angle_alpha   90.00
_cell.angle_beta   90.00
_cell.angle_gamma   90.00
#
_symmetry.space_group_name_H-M   'P 1'
#
loop_
_entity.id
_entity.type
_entity.pdbx_description
1 polymer ?
#
loop_
_entity_poly.entity_id
_entity_poly.type
_entity_poly.pdbx_seq_one_letter_code
_entity_poly.pdbx_strand_id
1 'polypeptide(L)' 'MKNEMWSGRFSGASDELLKEFNASLNVDKTLFNEDIQGSIAHATMLESCGILKKEELDAIIKGL' A
#
# COMPACT_ATOMS: atom_id res chain seq x y z
N MET A 1 10.86 -11.57 11.30
CA MET A 1 10.06 -10.99 10.20
C MET A 1 8.64 -10.80 10.72
N LYS A 2 8.20 -9.56 10.87
CA LYS A 2 6.89 -9.23 11.45
C LYS A 2 5.87 -9.18 10.30
N ASN A 3 5.13 -10.26 10.10
CA ASN A 3 4.01 -10.31 9.14
C ASN A 3 2.76 -9.78 9.87
N GLU A 4 2.58 -8.46 9.87
CA GLU A 4 1.36 -7.82 10.36
C GLU A 4 0.46 -7.52 9.16
N MET A 5 -0.21 -8.55 8.64
CA MET A 5 -1.35 -8.34 7.74
C MET A 5 -2.47 -7.71 8.58
N TRP A 6 -2.50 -6.38 8.61
CA TRP A 6 -3.24 -5.54 9.56
C TRP A 6 -2.79 -5.66 11.01
N SER A 7 -2.19 -4.59 11.53
CA SER A 7 -2.05 -4.34 12.96
C SER A 7 -3.43 -4.08 13.60
N GLY A 8 -4.28 -5.10 13.61
CA GLY A 8 -5.56 -5.10 14.31
C GLY A 8 -5.37 -5.20 15.83
N ARG A 9 -6.47 -5.14 16.57
CA ARG A 9 -6.50 -5.19 18.05
C ARG A 9 -6.11 -6.54 18.67
N PHE A 10 -5.53 -7.46 17.90
CA PHE A 10 -5.19 -8.80 18.37
C PHE A 10 -3.76 -8.83 18.90
N SER A 11 -3.60 -9.36 20.12
CA SER A 11 -2.30 -9.47 20.78
C SER A 11 -1.52 -10.75 20.41
N GLY A 12 -2.09 -11.62 19.59
CA GLY A 12 -1.50 -12.90 19.17
C GLY A 12 -1.26 -12.97 17.66
N ALA A 13 -0.37 -13.88 17.24
CA ALA A 13 -0.11 -14.12 15.82
C ALA A 13 -1.35 -14.75 15.15
N SER A 14 -1.70 -14.26 13.95
CA SER A 14 -2.75 -14.86 13.13
C SER A 14 -2.38 -16.29 12.72
N ASP A 15 -3.34 -17.20 12.78
CA ASP A 15 -3.21 -18.58 12.30
C ASP A 15 -2.84 -18.59 10.81
N GLU A 16 -2.00 -19.52 10.37
CA GLU A 16 -1.55 -19.62 8.98
C GLU A 16 -2.70 -19.87 8.02
N LEU A 17 -3.68 -20.69 8.43
CA LEU A 17 -4.88 -20.96 7.64
C LEU A 17 -5.72 -19.68 7.44
N LEU A 18 -5.75 -18.82 8.46
CA LEU A 18 -6.46 -17.54 8.36
C LEU A 18 -5.74 -16.56 7.43
N LYS A 19 -4.40 -16.60 7.36
CA LYS A 19 -3.63 -15.77 6.42
C LYS A 19 -3.86 -16.24 4.98
N GLU A 20 -3.77 -17.53 4.72
CA GLU A 20 -4.01 -18.09 3.39
C GLU A 20 -5.43 -17.80 2.92
N PHE A 21 -6.43 -17.96 3.79
CA PHE A 21 -7.82 -17.67 3.47
C PHE A 21 -8.07 -16.19 3.14
N ASN A 22 -7.42 -15.26 3.83
CA ASN A 22 -7.60 -13.81 3.61
C ASN A 22 -6.67 -13.24 2.51
N ALA A 23 -5.71 -13.99 2.01
CA ALA A 23 -4.77 -13.49 1.02
C ALA A 23 -5.44 -13.32 -0.35
N SER A 24 -5.55 -12.08 -0.83
CA SER A 24 -6.12 -11.75 -2.14
C SER A 24 -5.07 -11.60 -3.25
N LEU A 25 -3.77 -11.74 -2.94
CA LEU A 25 -2.66 -11.48 -3.86
C LEU A 25 -2.77 -12.22 -5.21
N ASN A 26 -3.30 -13.45 -5.20
CA ASN A 26 -3.48 -14.25 -6.43
C ASN A 26 -4.39 -13.56 -7.46
N VAL A 27 -5.33 -12.74 -6.99
CA VAL A 27 -6.24 -11.95 -7.81
C VAL A 27 -5.70 -10.53 -7.97
N ASP A 28 -5.39 -9.85 -6.87
CA ASP A 28 -5.08 -8.41 -6.86
C ASP A 28 -3.79 -8.05 -7.60
N LYS A 29 -2.86 -9.01 -7.78
CA LYS A 29 -1.62 -8.77 -8.53
C LYS A 29 -1.87 -8.27 -9.96
N THR A 30 -3.03 -8.55 -10.57
CA THR A 30 -3.33 -8.03 -11.91
C THR A 30 -3.63 -6.54 -11.89
N LEU A 31 -3.99 -5.98 -10.74
CA LEU A 31 -4.35 -4.59 -10.51
C LEU A 31 -3.14 -3.70 -10.18
N PHE A 32 -1.91 -4.20 -10.31
CA PHE A 32 -0.71 -3.48 -9.87
C PHE A 32 -0.49 -2.18 -10.67
N ASN A 33 -0.79 -2.18 -11.97
CA ASN A 33 -0.70 -0.97 -12.81
C ASN A 33 -1.74 0.07 -12.37
N GLU A 34 -2.92 -0.43 -12.04
CA GLU A 34 -4.03 0.16 -11.29
C GLU A 34 -3.58 1.02 -10.11
N ASP A 35 -2.97 0.30 -9.17
CA ASP A 35 -2.50 0.78 -7.88
C ASP A 35 -1.36 1.82 -8.01
N ILE A 36 -0.42 1.60 -8.95
CA ILE A 36 0.65 2.56 -9.25
C ILE A 36 0.06 3.87 -9.79
N GLN A 37 -0.87 3.80 -10.75
CA GLN A 37 -1.52 4.99 -11.30
C GLN A 37 -2.32 5.75 -10.23
N GLY A 38 -3.07 5.02 -9.40
CA GLY A 38 -3.79 5.58 -8.27
C GLY A 38 -2.86 6.27 -7.26
N SER A 39 -1.72 5.64 -6.97
CA SER A 39 -0.70 6.18 -6.05
C SER A 39 -0.06 7.46 -6.59
N ILE A 40 0.28 7.52 -7.88
CA ILE A 40 0.80 8.74 -8.54
C ILE A 40 -0.22 9.87 -8.46
N ALA A 41 -1.49 9.59 -8.79
CA ALA A 41 -2.56 10.57 -8.73
C ALA A 41 -2.77 11.10 -7.31
N HIS A 42 -2.77 10.20 -6.31
CA HIS A 42 -2.90 10.56 -4.90
C HIS A 42 -1.72 11.43 -4.44
N ALA A 43 -0.49 11.03 -4.71
CA ALA A 43 0.70 11.79 -4.34
C ALA A 43 0.70 13.19 -4.98
N THR A 44 0.31 13.29 -6.25
CA THR A 44 0.18 14.58 -6.96
C THR A 44 -0.86 15.48 -6.29
N MET A 45 -2.01 14.92 -5.89
CA MET A 45 -3.04 15.65 -5.14
C MET A 45 -2.52 16.14 -3.78
N LEU A 46 -1.76 15.31 -3.05
CA LEU A 46 -1.19 15.72 -1.76
C LEU A 46 -0.20 16.87 -1.88
N GLU A 47 0.62 16.91 -2.95
CA GLU A 47 1.49 18.04 -3.24
C GLU A 47 0.68 19.31 -3.57
N SER A 48 -0.37 19.18 -4.38
CA SER A 48 -1.28 20.30 -4.69
C SER A 48 -2.01 20.84 -3.45
N CYS A 49 -2.28 20.00 -2.46
CA CYS A 49 -2.83 20.41 -1.15
C CYS A 49 -1.77 20.99 -0.20
N GLY A 50 -0.49 21.03 -0.57
CA GLY A 50 0.61 21.49 0.27
C GLY A 50 0.99 20.55 1.41
N ILE A 51 0.57 19.28 1.34
CA ILE A 51 0.92 18.24 2.32
C ILE A 51 2.31 17.66 2.01
N LEU A 52 2.61 17.49 0.72
CA LEU A 52 3.94 17.11 0.23
C LEU A 52 4.64 18.31 -0.40
N LYS A 53 5.96 18.37 -0.26
CA LYS A 53 6.79 19.24 -1.09
C LYS A 53 7.00 18.60 -2.47
N LYS A 54 7.38 19.44 -3.44
CA LYS A 54 7.65 18.98 -4.80
C LYS A 54 8.74 17.91 -4.87
N GLU A 55 9.80 18.05 -4.07
CA GLU A 55 10.90 17.09 -4.04
C GLU A 55 10.48 15.74 -3.45
N GLU A 56 9.54 15.74 -2.50
CA GLU A 56 8.98 14.52 -1.90
C GLU A 56 8.07 13.80 -2.89
N LEU A 57 7.23 14.54 -3.63
CA LEU A 57 6.44 14.00 -4.73
C LEU A 57 7.33 13.34 -5.78
N ASP A 58 8.37 14.03 -6.23
CA ASP A 58 9.28 13.53 -7.27
C ASP A 58 10.03 12.27 -6.80
N ALA A 59 10.41 12.20 -5.53
CA ALA A 59 11.02 11.02 -4.93
C ALA A 59 10.04 9.84 -4.87
N ILE A 60 8.77 10.08 -4.50
CA ILE A 60 7.72 9.04 -4.49
C ILE A 60 7.48 8.51 -5.89
N ILE A 61 7.24 9.37 -6.88
CA ILE A 61 6.98 8.96 -8.27
C ILE A 61 8.15 8.17 -8.84
N LYS A 62 9.40 8.54 -8.52
CA LYS A 62 10.59 7.81 -8.96
C LYS A 62 10.72 6.43 -8.31
N GLY A 63 10.16 6.24 -7.12
CA GLY A 63 10.21 4.98 -6.37
C GLY A 63 9.11 3.97 -6.75
N LEU A 64 8.07 4.43 -7.44
CA LEU A 64 6.96 3.62 -7.98
C LEU A 64 7.29 3.14 -9.39
#